data_AF-A0A7Z0TK11-F1
#
_entry.id   AF-A0A7Z0TK11-F1
#
_cell.length_a   1.000
_cell.length_b   1.000
_cell.length_c   1.000
_cell.angle_alpha   90.00
_cell.angle_beta   90.00
_cell.angle_gamma   90.00
#
_symmetry.space_group_name_H-M   'P 1'
#
loop_
_entity.id
_entity.type
_entity.pdbx_description
1 polymer ?
#
loop_
_entity_poly.entity_id
_entity_poly.type
_entity_poly.pdbx_seq_one_letter_code
_entity_poly.pdbx_strand_id
1 'polypeptide(L)'
;MGLSRATRHRGVLWLATALLPVPFLLTGCAGTDGGSSARAGGGATGAGASSAAPDPSAPASASDSASDPADAPASSAPPRSRGGSSDRCRTSELVASVGRGEAGAGQRSFAVALTNQSQRSCTLRGYPGAAFTDASGTQLGPDPRRIEGAPVTTVALS
;
A
#
# COMPACT_ATOMS: atom_id res chain seq x y z
N MET A 1 3.80 -36.06 -50.22
CA MET A 1 4.82 -35.94 -51.29
C MET A 1 5.48 -34.58 -51.16
N GLY A 2 6.81 -34.49 -51.17
CA GLY A 2 7.54 -33.21 -51.16
C GLY A 2 8.67 -33.15 -50.14
N LEU A 3 9.78 -33.84 -50.42
CA LEU A 3 11.07 -33.56 -49.79
C LEU A 3 11.60 -32.21 -50.27
N SER A 4 12.20 -31.42 -49.38
CA SER A 4 13.33 -30.55 -49.73
C SER A 4 14.16 -30.25 -48.47
N ARG A 5 15.22 -31.04 -48.29
CA ARG A 5 16.37 -30.67 -47.47
C ARG A 5 17.16 -29.59 -48.20
N ALA A 6 17.54 -28.52 -47.52
CA ALA A 6 18.71 -27.73 -47.89
C ALA A 6 19.34 -27.11 -46.63
N THR A 7 20.15 -27.91 -45.96
CA THR A 7 21.24 -27.43 -45.11
C THR A 7 22.22 -26.68 -46.01
N ARG A 8 22.42 -25.37 -45.80
CA ARG A 8 23.53 -24.63 -46.41
C ARG A 8 24.17 -23.67 -45.42
N HIS A 9 25.40 -24.08 -45.04
CA HIS A 9 26.62 -23.30 -44.82
C HIS A 9 26.55 -22.14 -43.82
N ARG A 10 27.10 -22.34 -42.61
CA ARG A 10 28.50 -21.99 -42.29
C ARG A 10 28.86 -20.57 -42.72
N GLY A 11 28.66 -19.63 -41.79
CA GLY A 11 29.18 -18.27 -41.85
C GLY A 11 29.48 -17.79 -40.45
N VAL A 12 30.48 -18.41 -39.82
CA VAL A 12 31.12 -17.87 -38.62
C VAL A 12 31.84 -16.59 -39.08
N LEU A 13 31.26 -15.42 -38.77
CA LEU A 13 31.92 -14.14 -38.94
C LEU A 13 32.19 -13.57 -37.54
N TRP A 14 33.33 -13.96 -36.96
CA TRP A 14 33.91 -13.27 -35.82
C TRP A 14 34.32 -11.87 -36.28
N LEU A 15 33.50 -10.87 -35.99
CA LEU A 15 33.93 -9.48 -36.03
C LEU A 15 34.75 -9.22 -34.76
N ALA A 16 36.08 -9.30 -34.92
CA ALA A 16 37.04 -8.81 -33.96
C ALA A 16 36.91 -7.28 -33.88
N THR A 17 36.08 -6.78 -32.97
CA THR A 17 36.05 -5.37 -32.60
C THR A 17 37.30 -5.06 -31.79
N ALA A 18 38.23 -4.34 -32.41
CA ALA A 18 39.43 -3.80 -31.80
C ALA A 18 39.07 -2.95 -30.56
N LEU A 19 39.64 -3.32 -29.41
CA LEU A 19 39.65 -2.48 -28.22
C LEU A 19 40.52 -1.24 -28.50
N LEU A 20 39.89 -0.09 -28.68
CA LEU A 20 40.53 1.19 -28.37
C LEU A 20 40.34 1.47 -26.88
N PRO A 21 41.41 1.69 -26.09
CA PRO A 21 41.27 2.16 -24.73
C PRO A 21 40.86 3.65 -24.77
N VAL A 22 39.59 3.92 -24.48
CA VAL A 22 39.13 5.29 -24.18
C VAL A 22 39.54 5.59 -22.73
N PRO A 23 40.37 6.61 -22.46
CA PRO A 23 40.64 7.03 -21.10
C PRO A 23 39.38 7.64 -20.50
N PHE A 24 38.78 6.92 -19.54
CA PHE A 24 37.68 7.43 -18.72
C PHE A 24 38.27 8.43 -17.72
N LEU A 25 38.18 9.73 -18.03
CA LEU A 25 38.46 10.78 -17.05
C LEU A 25 37.26 10.88 -16.10
N LEU A 26 37.34 10.24 -14.93
CA LEU A 26 36.41 10.50 -13.82
C LEU A 26 36.69 11.90 -13.26
N THR A 27 35.95 12.90 -13.72
CA THR A 27 35.77 14.14 -12.98
C THR A 27 34.80 13.85 -11.83
N GLY A 28 35.36 13.55 -10.66
CA GLY A 28 34.62 13.55 -9.41
C GLY A 28 34.47 14.99 -8.93
N CYS A 29 33.23 15.48 -8.86
CA CYS A 29 32.95 16.72 -8.15
C CYS A 29 32.93 16.39 -6.64
N ALA A 30 34.05 16.66 -5.95
CA ALA A 30 34.10 16.69 -4.51
C ALA A 30 33.43 17.99 -4.03
N GLY A 31 32.15 17.89 -3.68
CA GLY A 31 31.48 18.94 -2.91
C GLY A 31 31.90 18.83 -1.45
N THR A 32 32.83 19.70 -1.03
CA THR A 32 33.26 19.85 0.35
C THR A 32 32.18 20.54 1.20
N ASP A 33 31.80 19.83 2.26
CA ASP A 33 31.57 20.30 3.64
C ASP A 33 30.62 21.47 3.90
N GLY A 34 29.47 21.14 4.52
CA GLY A 34 28.59 22.12 5.15
C GLY A 34 27.40 21.48 5.86
N GLY A 35 27.62 20.49 6.73
CA GLY A 35 26.56 19.83 7.48
C GLY A 35 26.98 19.51 8.91
N SER A 36 27.00 20.52 9.78
CA SER A 36 27.27 20.36 11.20
C SER A 36 26.34 19.32 11.83
N SER A 37 26.95 18.24 12.33
CA SER A 37 26.32 17.33 13.29
C SER A 37 26.08 18.06 14.61
N ALA A 38 24.83 18.09 15.05
CA ALA A 38 24.50 18.21 16.47
C ALA A 38 23.69 16.97 16.86
N ARG A 39 24.30 16.11 17.67
CA ARG A 39 23.59 15.05 18.39
C ARG A 39 23.53 15.40 19.87
N ALA A 40 22.35 15.08 20.42
CA ALA A 40 22.05 14.59 21.75
C ALA A 40 21.87 15.58 22.91
N GLY A 41 20.69 15.42 23.52
CA GLY A 41 20.23 15.94 24.81
C GLY A 41 18.69 16.00 24.70
N GLY A 42 17.89 15.08 25.22
CA GLY A 42 17.95 14.39 26.51
C GLY A 42 16.88 15.02 27.40
N GLY A 43 15.86 14.27 27.82
CA GLY A 43 14.92 14.74 28.85
C GLY A 43 13.51 14.20 28.73
N ALA A 44 13.18 13.27 29.61
CA ALA A 44 11.96 12.48 29.66
C ALA A 44 10.67 13.28 29.93
N THR A 45 9.58 12.77 29.37
CA THR A 45 8.19 13.15 29.63
C THR A 45 7.82 12.92 31.09
N GLY A 46 7.34 13.98 31.75
CA GLY A 46 6.79 13.95 33.09
C GLY A 46 5.52 13.09 33.19
N ALA A 47 5.47 12.28 34.24
CA ALA A 47 4.34 11.47 34.64
C ALA A 47 3.20 12.35 35.17
N GLY A 48 2.02 12.24 34.55
CA GLY A 48 0.76 12.73 35.10
C GLY A 48 0.01 11.56 35.74
N ALA A 49 -0.03 11.56 37.06
CA ALA A 49 -0.78 10.64 37.90
C ALA A 49 -2.28 10.99 37.96
N SER A 50 -3.04 10.12 38.63
CA SER A 50 -4.39 10.32 39.20
C SER A 50 -5.55 9.90 38.26
N SER A 51 -6.56 9.13 38.67
CA SER A 51 -6.95 8.59 39.97
C SER A 51 -7.89 7.39 39.75
N ALA A 52 -7.83 6.42 40.67
CA ALA A 52 -8.78 5.33 40.78
C ALA A 52 -9.83 5.60 41.86
N ALA A 53 -10.97 4.89 41.72
CA ALA A 53 -12.03 4.58 42.67
C ALA A 53 -13.22 5.56 42.77
N PRO A 54 -14.43 5.13 43.22
CA PRO A 54 -14.87 3.78 43.61
C PRO A 54 -16.22 3.31 42.97
N ASP A 55 -16.50 2.02 43.15
CA ASP A 55 -17.83 1.38 43.11
C ASP A 55 -18.78 2.00 44.17
N PRO A 56 -20.11 2.03 43.97
CA PRO A 56 -20.91 1.04 44.69
C PRO A 56 -22.23 0.59 44.02
N SER A 57 -22.52 -0.70 44.22
CA SER A 57 -23.76 -1.31 44.71
C SER A 57 -25.12 -0.98 44.06
N ALA A 58 -25.75 -2.06 43.57
CA ALA A 58 -27.17 -2.17 43.24
C ALA A 58 -28.12 -1.96 44.44
N PRO A 59 -29.39 -1.65 44.15
CA PRO A 59 -30.49 -2.45 44.72
C PRO A 59 -31.58 -2.82 43.70
N ALA A 60 -32.46 -3.72 44.13
CA ALA A 60 -33.48 -4.43 43.36
C ALA A 60 -34.85 -3.72 43.26
N SER A 61 -35.61 -4.18 42.25
CA SER A 61 -37.08 -4.33 42.14
C SER A 61 -38.03 -3.18 42.53
N ALA A 62 -38.84 -2.75 41.55
CA ALA A 62 -40.30 -2.63 41.68
C ALA A 62 -40.96 -2.54 40.30
N SER A 63 -42.02 -3.32 40.10
CA SER A 63 -43.00 -3.17 39.03
C SER A 63 -43.95 -2.02 39.38
N ASP A 64 -44.37 -1.20 38.41
CA ASP A 64 -45.70 -0.60 38.45
C ASP A 64 -46.21 -0.13 37.09
N SER A 65 -47.53 -0.03 37.02
CA SER A 65 -48.39 -0.14 35.85
C SER A 65 -48.58 1.14 35.03
N ALA A 66 -48.86 0.92 33.73
CA ALA A 66 -49.65 1.68 32.76
C ALA A 66 -49.97 3.19 32.97
N SER A 67 -49.70 3.98 31.92
CA SER A 67 -50.56 5.08 31.43
C SER A 67 -50.29 5.37 29.94
N ASP A 68 -51.38 5.61 29.20
CA ASP A 68 -51.57 5.80 27.75
C ASP A 68 -50.87 7.05 27.13
N PRO A 69 -50.93 7.28 25.79
CA PRO A 69 -49.80 7.80 25.01
C PRO A 69 -49.74 9.32 24.95
N ALA A 70 -48.54 9.87 25.11
CA ALA A 70 -48.22 11.21 24.63
C ALA A 70 -47.67 11.11 23.21
N ASP A 71 -48.38 11.73 22.28
CA ASP A 71 -48.01 11.92 20.87
C ASP A 71 -46.68 12.72 20.82
N ALA A 72 -45.56 12.01 20.82
CA ALA A 72 -44.25 12.61 20.64
C ALA A 72 -44.09 12.95 19.14
N PRO A 73 -43.72 14.18 18.77
CA PRO A 73 -43.44 14.50 17.39
C PRO A 73 -42.39 13.52 16.89
N ALA A 74 -42.72 12.79 15.83
CA ALA A 74 -41.85 11.81 15.21
C ALA A 74 -40.46 12.45 15.05
N SER A 75 -39.51 12.02 15.88
CA SER A 75 -38.11 12.37 15.71
C SER A 75 -37.74 11.85 14.32
N SER A 76 -37.63 12.78 13.39
CA SER A 76 -37.10 12.51 12.07
C SER A 76 -35.70 11.96 12.31
N ALA A 77 -35.58 10.64 12.27
CA ALA A 77 -34.29 9.99 12.31
C ALA A 77 -33.45 10.67 11.23
N PRO A 78 -32.22 11.15 11.53
CA PRO A 78 -31.36 11.70 10.51
C PRO A 78 -31.33 10.69 9.37
N PRO A 79 -31.42 11.14 8.10
CA PRO A 79 -31.42 10.21 6.99
C PRO A 79 -30.21 9.32 7.17
N ARG A 80 -30.45 8.04 7.49
CA ARG A 80 -29.40 7.04 7.46
C ARG A 80 -28.84 7.19 6.07
N SER A 81 -27.59 7.63 5.97
CA SER A 81 -26.91 7.70 4.70
C SER A 81 -26.96 6.29 4.15
N ARG A 82 -27.96 6.02 3.30
CA ARG A 82 -27.97 4.87 2.43
C ARG A 82 -26.68 5.06 1.69
N GLY A 83 -25.66 4.26 2.03
CA GLY A 83 -24.42 4.26 1.31
C GLY A 83 -24.80 4.05 -0.14
N GLY A 84 -24.86 5.15 -0.90
CA GLY A 84 -25.12 5.09 -2.33
C GLY A 84 -24.14 4.08 -2.86
N SER A 85 -24.60 3.18 -3.73
CA SER A 85 -23.79 2.18 -4.43
C SER A 85 -22.39 2.75 -4.61
N SER A 86 -21.47 2.36 -3.72
CA SER A 86 -20.32 3.21 -3.48
C SER A 86 -19.55 3.35 -4.76
N ASP A 87 -19.12 4.56 -5.11
CA ASP A 87 -18.19 4.81 -6.22
C ASP A 87 -16.80 4.24 -5.92
N ARG A 88 -16.71 3.15 -5.15
CA ARG A 88 -15.52 2.39 -4.82
C ARG A 88 -15.35 1.33 -5.88
N CYS A 89 -14.12 1.10 -6.30
CA CYS A 89 -13.82 -0.05 -7.15
C CYS A 89 -14.04 -1.34 -6.35
N ARG A 90 -14.83 -2.27 -6.89
CA ARG A 90 -14.91 -3.64 -6.35
C ARG A 90 -13.66 -4.41 -6.77
N THR A 91 -13.23 -5.37 -5.96
CA THR A 91 -12.08 -6.22 -6.32
C THR A 91 -12.30 -6.98 -7.63
N SER A 92 -13.55 -7.36 -7.94
CA SER A 92 -13.92 -8.00 -9.21
C SER A 92 -13.82 -7.08 -10.43
N GLU A 93 -13.74 -5.77 -10.22
CA GLU A 93 -13.60 -4.75 -11.27
C GLU A 93 -12.13 -4.36 -11.47
N LEU A 94 -11.22 -4.87 -10.64
CA LEU A 94 -9.81 -4.53 -10.65
C LEU A 94 -8.96 -5.72 -11.09
N VAL A 95 -7.97 -5.44 -11.92
CA VAL A 95 -6.88 -6.38 -12.19
C VAL A 95 -5.57 -5.78 -11.71
N ALA A 96 -4.82 -6.58 -10.96
CA ALA A 96 -3.47 -6.24 -10.53
C ALA A 96 -2.45 -6.89 -11.48
N SER A 97 -1.43 -6.13 -11.86
CA SER A 97 -0.30 -6.64 -12.63
C SER A 97 1.01 -6.15 -12.04
N VAL A 98 2.06 -6.94 -12.22
CA VAL A 98 3.42 -6.56 -11.83
C VAL A 98 4.14 -6.08 -13.09
N GLY A 99 4.58 -4.83 -13.07
CA GLY A 99 5.35 -4.22 -14.13
C GLY A 99 6.78 -4.75 -14.20
N ARG A 100 7.58 -4.17 -15.10
CA ARG A 100 8.99 -4.51 -15.22
C ARG A 100 9.72 -4.27 -13.90
N GLY A 101 10.63 -5.19 -13.58
CA GLY A 101 11.51 -5.04 -12.42
C GLY A 101 12.62 -4.05 -12.74
N GLU A 102 12.82 -3.10 -11.85
CA GLU A 102 13.93 -2.15 -11.91
C GLU A 102 15.00 -2.55 -10.89
N ALA A 103 16.26 -2.46 -11.29
CA ALA A 103 17.40 -2.83 -10.46
C ALA A 103 18.18 -1.59 -10.06
N GLY A 104 18.61 -1.55 -8.80
CA GLY A 104 19.59 -0.59 -8.31
C GLY A 104 20.67 -1.28 -7.47
N ALA A 105 21.52 -0.48 -6.82
CA ALA A 105 22.66 -0.94 -6.04
C ALA A 105 22.25 -1.70 -4.75
N GLY A 106 21.97 -3.00 -4.90
CA GLY A 106 21.55 -3.89 -3.81
C GLY A 106 20.04 -4.08 -3.69
N GLN A 107 19.24 -3.48 -4.59
CA GLN A 107 17.79 -3.55 -4.56
C GLN A 107 17.20 -4.00 -5.91
N ARG A 108 15.99 -4.52 -5.81
CA ARG A 108 15.06 -4.75 -6.91
C ARG A 108 13.73 -4.14 -6.52
N SER A 109 13.11 -3.41 -7.43
CA SER A 109 11.75 -2.89 -7.26
C SER A 109 10.89 -3.36 -8.43
N PHE A 110 9.59 -3.50 -8.17
CA PHE A 110 8.61 -3.84 -9.19
C PHE A 110 7.44 -2.89 -9.05
N ALA A 111 6.95 -2.35 -10.17
CA ALA A 111 5.72 -1.60 -10.15
C ALA A 111 4.53 -2.55 -9.96
N VAL A 112 3.58 -2.19 -9.10
CA VAL A 112 2.29 -2.88 -9.03
C VAL A 112 1.24 -1.93 -9.60
N ALA A 113 0.61 -2.32 -10.71
CA ALA A 113 -0.42 -1.54 -11.36
C ALA A 113 -1.80 -2.15 -11.08
N LEU A 114 -2.73 -1.33 -10.59
CA LEU A 114 -4.14 -1.69 -10.46
C LEU A 114 -4.92 -0.99 -11.58
N THR A 115 -5.62 -1.78 -12.40
CA THR A 115 -6.38 -1.30 -13.55
C THR A 115 -7.87 -1.55 -13.32
N ASN A 116 -8.68 -0.50 -13.49
CA ASN A 116 -10.13 -0.62 -13.57
C ASN A 116 -10.53 -1.26 -14.89
N GLN A 117 -11.25 -2.38 -14.85
CA GLN A 117 -11.79 -3.06 -16.03
C GLN A 117 -13.31 -2.91 -16.15
N SER A 118 -13.94 -2.16 -15.26
CA SER A 118 -15.36 -1.86 -15.37
C SER A 118 -15.63 -0.75 -16.40
N GLN A 119 -16.89 -0.58 -16.77
CA GLN A 119 -17.33 0.50 -17.67
C GLN A 119 -17.62 1.81 -16.92
N ARG A 120 -17.29 1.89 -15.63
CA ARG A 120 -17.59 3.03 -14.76
C ARG A 120 -16.32 3.51 -14.09
N SER A 121 -16.17 4.83 -13.94
CA SER A 121 -15.16 5.37 -13.04
C SER A 121 -15.47 4.96 -11.60
N CYS A 122 -14.43 4.68 -10.85
CA CYS A 122 -14.51 4.27 -9.45
C CYS A 122 -13.29 4.77 -8.68
N THR A 123 -13.32 4.64 -7.35
CA THR A 123 -12.26 5.11 -6.46
C THR A 123 -11.67 3.96 -5.67
N LEU A 124 -10.34 3.93 -5.60
CA LEU A 124 -9.59 3.05 -4.72
C LEU A 124 -9.12 3.88 -3.53
N ARG A 125 -9.42 3.41 -2.31
CA ARG A 125 -9.01 4.08 -1.07
C ARG A 125 -8.60 3.04 -0.03
N GLY A 126 -7.40 3.18 0.52
CA GLY A 126 -6.88 2.29 1.56
C GLY A 126 -5.38 2.06 1.44
N TYR A 127 -4.94 0.92 1.95
CA TYR A 127 -3.53 0.50 1.92
C TYR A 127 -3.46 -0.91 1.34
N PRO A 128 -3.04 -1.09 0.08
CA PRO A 128 -2.78 -2.42 -0.45
C PRO A 128 -1.62 -3.05 0.31
N GLY A 129 -1.81 -4.28 0.80
CA GLY A 129 -0.73 -5.11 1.30
C GLY A 129 -0.11 -5.89 0.14
N ALA A 130 1.21 -5.99 0.13
CA ALA A 130 1.95 -6.83 -0.82
C ALA A 130 3.12 -7.50 -0.10
N ALA A 131 3.37 -8.77 -0.45
CA ALA A 131 4.46 -9.55 0.08
C ALA A 131 5.14 -10.32 -1.05
N PHE A 132 6.46 -10.47 -0.94
CA PHE A 132 7.20 -11.36 -1.84
C PHE A 132 7.05 -12.80 -1.39
N THR A 133 7.02 -13.72 -2.34
CA THR A 133 6.97 -15.17 -2.07
C THR A 133 8.08 -15.89 -2.81
N ASP A 134 8.48 -17.06 -2.33
CA ASP A 134 9.33 -17.99 -3.07
C ASP A 134 8.54 -18.80 -4.12
N ALA A 135 9.22 -19.72 -4.79
CA ALA A 135 8.62 -20.58 -5.82
C ALA A 135 7.57 -21.57 -5.29
N SER A 136 7.57 -21.84 -3.98
CA SER A 136 6.54 -22.66 -3.31
C SER A 136 5.32 -21.84 -2.87
N GLY A 137 5.38 -20.50 -3.01
CA GLY A 137 4.37 -19.58 -2.52
C GLY A 137 4.57 -19.16 -1.06
N THR A 138 5.67 -19.58 -0.42
CA THR A 138 5.97 -19.19 0.96
C THR A 138 6.40 -17.73 0.99
N GLN A 139 5.76 -16.95 1.87
CA GLN A 139 6.09 -15.55 2.03
C GLN A 139 7.53 -15.35 2.53
N LEU A 140 8.23 -14.43 1.87
CA LEU A 140 9.53 -13.94 2.25
C LEU A 140 9.38 -12.74 3.19
N GLY A 141 9.94 -12.85 4.38
CA GLY A 141 9.89 -11.80 5.39
C GLY A 141 8.55 -11.71 6.14
N PRO A 142 8.42 -10.74 7.05
CA PRO A 142 7.23 -10.57 7.86
C PRO A 142 6.03 -10.10 7.03
N ASP A 143 4.83 -10.42 7.53
CA ASP A 143 3.56 -9.97 6.95
C ASP A 143 3.38 -8.45 7.09
N PRO A 144 3.13 -7.70 6.00
CA PRO A 144 2.96 -6.25 6.07
C PRO A 144 1.89 -5.85 7.09
N ARG A 145 2.21 -4.87 7.92
CA ARG A 145 1.32 -4.31 8.94
C ARG A 145 1.00 -2.86 8.59
N ARG A 146 -0.25 -2.45 8.83
CA ARG A 146 -0.64 -1.06 8.71
C ARG A 146 -0.07 -0.27 9.88
N ILE A 147 0.44 0.91 9.59
CA ILE A 147 0.85 1.88 10.61
C ILE A 147 -0.38 2.73 10.96
N GLU A 148 -0.70 2.82 12.25
CA GLU A 148 -1.79 3.65 12.73
C GLU A 148 -1.54 5.13 12.47
N GLY A 149 -2.60 5.87 12.13
CA GLY A 149 -2.51 7.31 11.85
C GLY A 149 -1.84 7.68 10.52
N ALA A 150 -1.42 6.70 9.70
CA ALA A 150 -0.94 6.99 8.36
C ALA A 150 -2.03 7.71 7.52
N PRO A 151 -1.65 8.62 6.61
CA PRO A 151 -2.60 9.27 5.71
C PRO A 151 -3.10 8.28 4.64
N VAL A 152 -4.42 8.29 4.40
CA VAL A 152 -5.04 7.46 3.37
C VAL A 152 -5.24 8.29 2.10
N THR A 153 -4.71 7.81 0.98
CA THR A 153 -4.96 8.40 -0.34
C THR A 153 -6.17 7.76 -1.00
N THR A 154 -6.99 8.59 -1.64
CA THR A 154 -8.05 8.15 -2.55
C THR A 154 -7.58 8.40 -3.98
N VAL A 155 -7.64 7.39 -4.82
CA VAL A 155 -7.27 7.46 -6.25
C VAL A 155 -8.52 7.17 -7.07
N ALA A 156 -8.84 8.03 -8.03
CA ALA A 156 -9.88 7.77 -9.02
C ALA A 156 -9.28 6.95 -10.17
N LEU A 157 -9.97 5.88 -10.56
CA LEU A 157 -9.65 5.03 -11.69
C LEU A 157 -10.80 5.15 -12.71
N SER A 158 -10.43 5.39 -13.96
CA SER A 158 -11.37 5.50 -15.08
C SER A 158 -11.39 4.22 -15.88
#